data_AF-A0A1M3LVV5-F1
#
_entry.id   AF-A0A1M3LVV5-F1
#
_cell.length_a   1.000
_cell.length_b   1.000
_cell.length_c   1.000
_cell.angle_alpha   90.00
_cell.angle_beta   90.00
_cell.angle_gamma   90.00
#
_symmetry.space_group_name_H-M   'P 1'
#
loop_
_entity.id
_entity.type
_entity.pdbx_description
1 polymer ?
#
loop_
_entity_poly.entity_id
_entity_poly.type
_entity_poly.pdbx_seq_one_letter_code
_entity_poly.pdbx_strand_id
1 'polypeptide(L)'
;MSGSLFRSKSVKLQLLALVGVAALGLVVLTVVAANFVKQEKLAAAIAKTRNLSEAARDIAAEFQARAEKGEFDQATAKRLAAAAIRGMRYDKVEYFFVYDYTGTTMVLGPRPEREGKNFIDAKDALGTPFVAKMAELAKSGGGHLFYWFPKAGSDVPARKVSSVVGFEPWQWFVGTGIYLDDVDEAFRQTLRELALISVGIVLVVLLLAALIARSIATPLRQLAVVTGRISDGDYQVEVPATHRADEIGGLAHSISVLRDEAATAARLRAEQESLKAQAEAERHQAMLALADRFEGSVKGVVEGMGQAVGANDGAARDMASIAENARSDATSVAGAAEQVNANIQTVASATEELSASISEISGQVQHSTRIAQDAVDKAEQTNDCING
;
A
#
# COMPACT_ATOMS: atom_id res chain seq x y z
N MET A 1 20.13 -6.61 16.57
CA MET A 1 20.17 -5.26 15.93
C MET A 1 20.39 -5.35 14.40
N SER A 2 19.51 -6.03 13.63
CA SER A 2 19.70 -6.20 12.16
C SER A 2 18.43 -5.94 11.32
N GLY A 3 17.35 -5.41 11.93
CA GLY A 3 16.06 -5.26 11.24
C GLY A 3 15.86 -3.95 10.46
N SER A 4 16.73 -2.94 10.63
CA SER A 4 16.49 -1.60 10.08
C SER A 4 17.05 -1.35 8.68
N LEU A 5 18.04 -2.14 8.22
CA LEU A 5 18.71 -1.90 6.93
C LEU A 5 17.84 -2.21 5.69
N PHE A 6 16.80 -3.04 5.86
CA PHE A 6 15.96 -3.50 4.74
C PHE A 6 14.62 -2.75 4.59
N ARG A 7 14.17 -2.01 5.61
CA ARG A 7 12.82 -1.40 5.61
C ARG A 7 12.64 -0.19 4.69
N SER A 8 13.72 0.49 4.28
CA SER A 8 13.64 1.70 3.43
C SER A 8 14.04 1.50 1.97
N LYS A 9 14.41 0.28 1.56
CA LYS A 9 14.97 0.02 0.23
C LYS A 9 13.93 -0.63 -0.69
N SER A 10 13.87 -0.17 -1.95
CA SER A 10 13.01 -0.76 -2.98
C SER A 10 13.25 -2.26 -3.11
N VAL A 11 12.19 -3.05 -3.30
CA VAL A 11 12.24 -4.50 -3.56
C VAL A 11 13.26 -4.86 -4.65
N LYS A 12 13.42 -4.00 -5.68
CA LYS A 12 14.43 -4.18 -6.74
C LYS A 12 15.86 -4.23 -6.19
N LEU A 13 16.19 -3.35 -5.24
CA LEU A 13 17.53 -3.29 -4.65
C LEU A 13 17.79 -4.49 -3.73
N GLN A 14 16.75 -4.99 -3.04
CA GLN A 14 16.84 -6.20 -2.23
C GLN A 14 17.07 -7.44 -3.10
N LEU A 15 16.36 -7.57 -4.23
CA LEU A 15 16.57 -8.64 -5.21
C LEU A 15 17.98 -8.61 -5.78
N LEU A 16 18.46 -7.43 -6.21
CA LEU A 16 19.84 -7.30 -6.72
C LEU A 16 20.89 -7.63 -5.67
N ALA A 17 20.68 -7.24 -4.41
CA ALA A 17 21.57 -7.60 -3.31
C ALA A 17 21.61 -9.12 -3.09
N LEU A 18 20.46 -9.79 -3.11
CA LEU A 18 20.37 -11.24 -2.96
C LEU A 18 21.08 -11.98 -4.12
N VAL A 19 20.86 -11.52 -5.35
CA VAL A 19 21.57 -12.04 -6.53
C VAL A 19 23.07 -11.81 -6.41
N GLY A 20 23.49 -10.63 -5.94
CA GLY A 20 24.90 -10.30 -5.72
C GLY A 20 25.57 -11.22 -4.69
N VAL A 21 24.89 -11.51 -3.58
CA VAL A 21 25.39 -12.45 -2.56
C VAL A 21 25.46 -13.87 -3.12
N ALA A 22 24.43 -14.32 -3.86
CA ALA A 22 24.43 -15.63 -4.49
C ALA A 22 25.56 -15.78 -5.53
N ALA A 23 25.77 -14.76 -6.36
CA ALA A 23 26.85 -14.73 -7.34
C ALA A 23 28.23 -14.76 -6.67
N LEU A 24 28.42 -13.99 -5.59
CA LEU A 24 29.66 -13.99 -4.83
C LEU A 24 29.91 -15.36 -4.17
N GLY A 25 28.88 -15.97 -3.58
CA GLY A 25 28.95 -17.33 -3.05
C GLY A 25 29.35 -18.36 -4.10
N LEU A 26 28.80 -18.26 -5.31
CA LEU A 26 29.14 -19.14 -6.43
C LEU A 26 30.58 -18.92 -6.91
N VAL A 27 31.07 -17.68 -6.94
CA VAL A 27 32.49 -17.39 -7.26
C VAL A 27 33.40 -18.03 -6.22
N VAL A 28 33.11 -17.87 -4.93
CA VAL A 28 33.88 -18.48 -3.84
C VAL A 28 33.89 -20.01 -3.98
N LEU A 29 32.73 -20.64 -4.19
CA LEU A 29 32.63 -22.08 -4.42
C LEU A 29 33.42 -22.54 -5.64
N THR A 30 33.35 -21.79 -6.75
CA THR A 30 34.12 -22.10 -7.97
C THR A 30 35.63 -22.06 -7.71
N VAL A 31 36.10 -21.05 -6.97
CA VAL A 31 37.52 -20.92 -6.60
C VAL A 31 37.97 -22.06 -5.68
N VAL A 32 37.16 -22.41 -4.67
CA VAL A 32 37.44 -23.53 -3.76
C VAL A 32 37.49 -24.85 -4.53
N ALA A 33 36.51 -25.09 -5.40
CA ALA A 33 36.47 -26.28 -6.25
C ALA A 33 37.68 -26.36 -7.18
N ALA A 34 38.06 -25.25 -7.83
CA ALA A 34 39.26 -25.19 -8.67
C ALA A 34 40.53 -25.52 -7.87
N ASN A 35 40.67 -24.98 -6.67
CA ASN A 35 41.82 -25.29 -5.82
C ASN A 35 41.85 -26.78 -5.42
N PHE A 36 40.69 -27.35 -5.08
CA PHE A 36 40.57 -28.78 -4.74
C PHE A 36 40.98 -29.67 -5.92
N VAL A 37 40.45 -29.40 -7.12
CA VAL A 37 40.79 -30.15 -8.35
C VAL A 37 42.28 -30.05 -8.66
N LYS A 38 42.90 -28.88 -8.50
CA LYS A 38 44.34 -28.71 -8.72
C LYS A 38 45.17 -29.54 -7.75
N GLN A 39 44.81 -29.52 -6.46
CA GLN A 39 45.49 -30.31 -5.44
C GLN A 39 45.35 -31.81 -5.70
N GLU A 40 44.15 -32.26 -6.06
CA GLU A 40 43.88 -33.66 -6.39
C GLU A 40 44.69 -34.12 -7.61
N LYS A 41 44.74 -33.32 -8.68
CA LYS A 41 45.51 -33.62 -9.89
C LYS A 41 47.01 -33.71 -9.62
N LEU A 42 47.56 -32.81 -8.81
CA LEU A 42 48.97 -32.84 -8.40
C LEU A 42 49.27 -34.03 -7.48
N ALA A 43 48.39 -34.34 -6.54
CA ALA A 43 48.53 -35.52 -5.67
C ALA A 43 48.50 -36.82 -6.49
N ALA A 44 47.59 -36.92 -7.47
CA ALA A 44 47.51 -38.06 -8.38
C ALA A 44 48.77 -38.20 -9.24
N ALA A 45 49.33 -37.08 -9.72
CA ALA A 45 50.60 -37.05 -10.45
C ALA A 45 51.75 -37.65 -9.62
N ILE A 46 51.92 -37.17 -8.37
CA ILE A 46 52.96 -37.64 -7.45
C ILE A 46 52.79 -39.12 -7.11
N ALA A 47 51.55 -39.54 -6.82
CA ALA A 47 51.24 -40.93 -6.50
C ALA A 47 51.54 -41.85 -7.68
N LYS A 48 51.17 -41.44 -8.90
CA LYS A 48 51.47 -42.19 -10.12
C LYS A 48 52.98 -42.34 -10.33
N THR A 49 53.75 -41.26 -10.25
CA THR A 49 55.20 -41.33 -10.45
C THR A 49 55.89 -42.13 -9.35
N ARG A 50 55.38 -42.08 -8.11
CA ARG A 50 55.89 -42.88 -7.00
C ARG A 50 55.69 -44.37 -7.24
N ASN A 51 54.45 -44.80 -7.48
CA ASN A 51 54.12 -46.21 -7.67
C ASN A 51 54.87 -46.81 -8.87
N LEU A 52 55.01 -46.05 -9.96
CA LEU A 52 55.78 -46.49 -11.12
C LEU A 52 57.29 -46.59 -10.82
N SER A 53 57.84 -45.68 -10.01
CA SER A 53 59.24 -45.75 -9.59
C SER A 53 59.50 -46.95 -8.68
N GLU A 54 58.56 -47.28 -7.79
CA GLU A 54 58.60 -48.48 -6.95
C GLU A 54 58.57 -49.76 -7.82
N ALA A 55 57.68 -49.83 -8.81
CA ALA A 55 57.63 -50.95 -9.75
C ALA A 55 58.94 -51.10 -10.55
N ALA A 56 59.56 -49.99 -10.98
CA ALA A 56 60.83 -50.04 -11.69
C ALA A 56 62.01 -50.43 -10.77
N ARG A 57 61.98 -50.04 -9.49
CA ARG A 57 62.92 -50.52 -8.47
C ARG A 57 62.78 -52.03 -8.26
N ASP A 58 61.55 -52.56 -8.29
CA ASP A 58 61.31 -53.99 -8.08
C ASP A 58 61.88 -54.85 -9.22
N ILE A 59 62.01 -54.29 -10.43
CA ILE A 59 62.77 -54.94 -11.51
C ILE A 59 64.25 -55.07 -11.13
N ALA A 60 64.86 -54.02 -10.57
CA ALA A 60 66.25 -54.08 -10.10
C ALA A 60 66.40 -55.10 -8.95
N ALA A 61 65.43 -55.14 -8.04
CA ALA A 61 65.39 -56.12 -6.95
C ALA A 61 65.31 -57.57 -7.46
N GLU A 62 64.47 -57.84 -8.46
CA GLU A 62 64.36 -59.18 -9.06
C GLU A 62 65.69 -59.64 -9.69
N PHE A 63 66.36 -58.77 -10.45
CA PHE A 63 67.66 -59.11 -11.04
C PHE A 63 68.75 -59.28 -9.98
N GLN A 64 68.74 -58.48 -8.91
CA GLN A 64 69.64 -58.68 -7.77
C GLN A 64 69.40 -60.05 -7.10
N ALA A 65 68.15 -60.43 -6.88
CA ALA A 65 67.80 -61.69 -6.22
C ALA A 65 68.20 -62.91 -7.07
N ARG A 66 68.04 -62.81 -8.40
CA ARG A 66 68.50 -63.84 -9.35
C ARG A 66 70.02 -63.98 -9.39
N ALA A 67 70.75 -62.88 -9.25
CA ALA A 67 72.21 -62.92 -9.14
C ALA A 67 72.69 -63.53 -7.82
N GLU A 68 71.99 -63.27 -6.71
CA GLU A 68 72.28 -63.92 -5.42
C GLU A 68 72.04 -65.44 -5.46
N LYS A 69 71.12 -65.90 -6.31
CA LYS A 69 70.89 -67.32 -6.60
C LYS A 69 71.93 -67.93 -7.56
N GLY A 70 72.86 -67.13 -8.09
CA GLY A 70 73.92 -67.59 -8.98
C GLY A 70 73.52 -67.77 -10.45
N GLU A 71 72.37 -67.24 -10.88
CA GLU A 71 71.98 -67.29 -12.31
C GLU A 71 72.93 -66.49 -13.21
N PHE A 72 73.53 -65.43 -12.67
CA PHE A 72 74.54 -64.58 -13.33
C PHE A 72 75.24 -63.70 -12.28
N ASP A 73 76.36 -63.06 -12.66
CA ASP A 73 77.09 -62.15 -11.78
C ASP A 73 76.37 -60.81 -11.56
N GLN A 74 76.80 -60.05 -10.53
CA GLN A 74 76.21 -58.75 -10.18
C GLN A 74 76.33 -57.73 -11.32
N ALA A 75 77.39 -57.79 -12.12
CA ALA A 75 77.57 -56.90 -13.27
C ALA A 75 76.52 -57.18 -14.36
N THR A 76 76.27 -58.46 -14.66
CA THR A 76 75.24 -58.89 -15.60
C THR A 76 73.85 -58.54 -15.07
N ALA A 77 73.59 -58.72 -13.77
CA ALA A 77 72.33 -58.36 -13.14
C ALA A 77 72.00 -56.87 -13.33
N LYS A 78 72.95 -55.99 -13.01
CA LYS A 78 72.84 -54.54 -13.20
C LYS A 78 72.58 -54.19 -14.66
N ARG A 79 73.31 -54.81 -15.59
CA ARG A 79 73.16 -54.58 -17.04
C ARG A 79 71.77 -55.00 -17.54
N LEU A 80 71.26 -56.15 -17.10
CA LEU A 80 69.95 -56.66 -17.48
C LEU A 80 68.82 -55.81 -16.88
N ALA A 81 68.91 -55.44 -15.61
CA ALA A 81 67.98 -54.52 -14.97
C ALA A 81 67.94 -53.15 -15.66
N ALA A 82 69.11 -52.57 -15.94
CA ALA A 82 69.23 -51.31 -16.67
C ALA A 82 68.60 -51.40 -18.07
N ALA A 83 68.81 -52.50 -18.79
CA ALA A 83 68.19 -52.75 -20.09
C ALA A 83 66.66 -52.86 -20.00
N ALA A 84 66.14 -53.58 -19.01
CA ALA A 84 64.71 -53.73 -18.78
C ALA A 84 64.06 -52.38 -18.47
N ILE A 85 64.61 -51.63 -17.50
CA ILE A 85 64.10 -50.31 -17.10
C ILE A 85 64.19 -49.30 -18.26
N ARG A 86 65.28 -49.33 -19.04
CA ARG A 86 65.47 -48.44 -20.20
C ARG A 86 64.37 -48.61 -21.24
N GLY A 87 63.84 -49.82 -21.42
CA GLY A 87 62.77 -50.12 -22.39
C GLY A 87 61.38 -49.67 -21.94
N MET A 88 61.17 -49.39 -20.66
CA MET A 88 59.84 -49.07 -20.12
C MET A 88 59.38 -47.67 -20.56
N ARG A 89 58.15 -47.59 -21.06
CA ARG A 89 57.46 -46.34 -21.39
C ARG A 89 56.03 -46.38 -20.87
N TYR A 90 55.50 -45.23 -20.49
CA TYR A 90 54.08 -45.04 -20.16
C TYR A 90 53.62 -43.67 -20.65
N ASP A 91 52.30 -43.44 -20.66
CA ASP A 91 51.69 -42.20 -21.19
C ASP A 91 52.30 -41.78 -22.54
N LYS A 92 52.56 -42.77 -23.41
CA LYS A 92 53.17 -42.69 -24.74
C LYS A 92 54.66 -42.31 -24.76
N VAL A 93 55.08 -41.31 -23.99
CA VAL A 93 56.42 -40.70 -24.11
C VAL A 93 57.21 -40.63 -22.80
N GLU A 94 56.59 -40.94 -21.65
CA GLU A 94 57.27 -40.87 -20.37
C GLU A 94 58.21 -42.05 -20.16
N TYR A 95 59.27 -41.80 -19.40
CA TYR A 95 60.44 -42.66 -19.32
C TYR A 95 61.00 -42.72 -17.91
N PHE A 96 61.75 -43.79 -17.63
CA PHE A 96 62.44 -44.00 -16.37
C PHE A 96 63.90 -43.55 -16.46
N PHE A 97 64.44 -43.15 -15.32
CA PHE A 97 65.85 -42.85 -15.14
C PHE A 97 66.39 -43.57 -13.91
N VAL A 98 67.67 -43.91 -13.95
CA VAL A 98 68.40 -44.55 -12.86
C VAL A 98 69.75 -43.88 -12.71
N TYR A 99 70.08 -43.49 -11.49
CA TYR A 99 71.41 -42.99 -11.13
C TYR A 99 71.91 -43.77 -9.92
N ASP A 100 73.22 -43.80 -9.73
CA ASP A 100 73.76 -44.14 -8.42
C ASP A 100 73.67 -42.93 -7.45
N TYR A 101 73.88 -43.18 -6.16
CA TYR A 101 73.88 -42.17 -5.11
C TYR A 101 74.99 -41.11 -5.23
N THR A 102 75.97 -41.30 -6.12
CA THR A 102 77.02 -40.33 -6.44
C THR A 102 76.69 -39.49 -7.67
N GLY A 103 75.57 -39.76 -8.34
CA GLY A 103 75.08 -39.02 -9.49
C GLY A 103 75.52 -39.58 -10.85
N THR A 104 76.10 -40.77 -10.91
CA THR A 104 76.42 -41.43 -12.18
C THR A 104 75.15 -42.02 -12.79
N THR A 105 74.89 -41.71 -14.06
CA THR A 105 73.68 -42.16 -14.75
C THR A 105 73.81 -43.61 -15.21
N MET A 106 72.92 -44.49 -14.77
CA MET A 106 72.86 -45.89 -15.21
C MET A 106 71.85 -46.08 -16.35
N VAL A 107 70.73 -45.35 -16.29
CA VAL A 107 69.67 -45.37 -17.30
C VAL A 107 69.15 -43.96 -17.51
N LEU A 108 69.08 -43.54 -18.77
CA LEU A 108 68.32 -42.36 -19.17
C LEU A 108 67.59 -42.63 -20.48
N GLY A 109 66.35 -43.10 -20.38
CA GLY A 109 65.57 -43.60 -21.52
C GLY A 109 65.65 -42.81 -22.83
N PRO A 110 65.45 -41.47 -22.84
CA PRO A 110 65.45 -40.66 -24.06
C PRO A 110 66.84 -40.17 -24.49
N ARG A 111 67.87 -40.30 -23.64
CA ARG A 111 69.21 -39.77 -23.87
C ARG A 111 70.29 -40.77 -23.40
N PRO A 112 70.37 -41.98 -24.01
CA PRO A 112 71.31 -43.02 -23.60
C PRO A 112 72.78 -42.58 -23.72
N GLU A 113 73.09 -41.59 -24.55
CA GLU A 113 74.43 -40.98 -24.69
C GLU A 113 74.94 -40.24 -23.43
N ARG A 114 74.09 -40.12 -22.41
CA ARG A 114 74.43 -39.59 -21.08
C ARG A 114 74.74 -40.66 -20.04
N GLU A 115 74.47 -41.93 -20.34
CA GLU A 115 74.76 -43.04 -19.43
C GLU A 115 76.28 -43.13 -19.17
N GLY A 116 76.66 -43.44 -17.94
CA GLY A 116 78.05 -43.44 -17.45
C GLY A 116 78.61 -42.08 -17.04
N LYS A 117 77.92 -40.97 -17.34
CA LYS A 117 78.34 -39.62 -16.91
C LYS A 117 77.75 -39.27 -15.55
N ASN A 118 78.51 -38.48 -14.79
CA ASN A 118 78.09 -37.96 -13.50
C ASN A 118 77.37 -36.60 -13.66
N PHE A 119 76.21 -36.46 -13.03
CA PHE A 119 75.39 -35.25 -13.05
C PHE A 119 75.02 -34.75 -11.64
N ILE A 120 75.79 -35.11 -10.60
CA ILE A 120 75.48 -34.70 -9.23
C ILE A 120 75.37 -33.17 -9.07
N ASP A 121 76.24 -32.44 -9.77
CA ASP A 121 76.29 -30.97 -9.78
C ASP A 121 75.38 -30.33 -10.85
N ALA A 122 74.65 -31.15 -11.62
CA ALA A 122 73.78 -30.64 -12.68
C ALA A 122 72.60 -29.87 -12.07
N LYS A 123 72.36 -28.69 -12.65
CA LYS A 123 71.27 -27.80 -12.25
C LYS A 123 70.21 -27.70 -13.33
N ASP A 124 68.96 -27.56 -12.89
CA ASP A 124 67.85 -27.27 -13.78
C ASP A 124 67.85 -25.80 -14.24
N ALA A 125 66.88 -25.42 -15.08
CA ALA A 125 66.77 -24.06 -15.62
C ALA A 125 66.60 -22.96 -14.54
N LEU A 126 66.21 -23.31 -13.32
CA LEU A 126 66.07 -22.40 -12.17
C LEU A 126 67.21 -22.54 -11.14
N GLY A 127 68.26 -23.30 -11.47
CA GLY A 127 69.42 -23.49 -10.59
C GLY A 127 69.26 -24.59 -9.54
N THR A 128 68.19 -25.39 -9.59
CA THR A 128 67.95 -26.49 -8.64
C THR A 128 68.91 -27.65 -8.94
N PRO A 129 69.75 -28.09 -7.97
CA PRO A 129 70.63 -29.25 -8.14
C PRO A 129 69.81 -30.55 -8.03
N PHE A 130 69.11 -30.90 -9.11
CA PHE A 130 68.02 -31.87 -9.05
C PHE A 130 68.51 -33.29 -8.78
N VAL A 131 69.68 -33.71 -9.32
CA VAL A 131 70.24 -35.05 -9.09
C VAL A 131 70.68 -35.22 -7.63
N ALA A 132 71.39 -34.22 -7.07
CA ALA A 132 71.81 -34.25 -5.67
C ALA A 132 70.61 -34.31 -4.70
N LYS A 133 69.58 -33.48 -4.94
CA LYS A 133 68.35 -33.50 -4.14
C LYS A 133 67.59 -34.83 -4.26
N MET A 134 67.52 -35.40 -5.46
CA MET A 134 66.91 -36.72 -5.66
C MET A 134 67.70 -37.83 -4.94
N ALA A 135 69.03 -37.79 -4.97
CA ALA A 135 69.86 -38.74 -4.24
C ALA A 135 69.64 -38.65 -2.72
N GLU A 136 69.50 -37.44 -2.17
CA GLU A 136 69.16 -37.22 -0.76
C GLU A 136 67.78 -37.81 -0.42
N LEU A 137 66.75 -37.49 -1.22
CA LEU A 137 65.41 -38.04 -1.05
C LEU A 137 65.39 -39.57 -1.14
N ALA A 138 66.14 -40.16 -2.07
CA ALA A 138 66.23 -41.60 -2.24
C ALA A 138 66.87 -42.29 -1.03
N LYS A 139 67.94 -41.70 -0.46
CA LYS A 139 68.59 -42.18 0.78
C LYS A 139 67.68 -42.08 2.00
N SER A 140 66.73 -41.14 2.01
CA SER A 140 65.76 -40.96 3.10
C SER A 140 64.45 -41.74 2.93
N GLY A 141 64.42 -42.78 2.09
CA GLY A 141 63.23 -43.62 1.87
C GLY A 141 62.38 -43.21 0.66
N GLY A 142 62.87 -42.32 -0.19
CA GLY A 142 62.20 -41.84 -1.38
C GLY A 142 61.45 -40.53 -1.17
N GLY A 143 60.98 -39.95 -2.27
CA GLY A 143 60.27 -38.67 -2.24
C GLY A 143 59.93 -38.18 -3.64
N HIS A 144 59.48 -36.93 -3.73
CA HIS A 144 59.21 -36.27 -5.00
C HIS A 144 59.92 -34.91 -5.08
N LEU A 145 60.26 -34.50 -6.29
CA LEU A 145 60.91 -33.22 -6.57
C LEU A 145 60.23 -32.55 -7.77
N PHE A 146 59.94 -31.26 -7.62
CA PHE A 146 59.57 -30.39 -8.73
C PHE A 146 60.81 -29.68 -9.26
N TYR A 147 61.02 -29.73 -10.57
CA TYR A 147 62.18 -29.16 -11.25
C TYR A 147 61.86 -28.89 -12.72
N TRP A 148 62.76 -28.24 -13.45
CA TRP A 148 62.57 -27.90 -14.86
C TRP A 148 63.45 -28.75 -15.77
N PHE A 149 62.83 -29.58 -16.61
CA PHE A 149 63.58 -30.47 -17.49
C PHE A 149 62.98 -30.47 -18.91
N PRO A 150 63.78 -30.58 -19.97
CA PRO A 150 63.24 -30.68 -21.32
C PRO A 150 62.54 -32.02 -21.59
N LYS A 151 61.43 -31.97 -22.34
CA LYS A 151 60.74 -33.17 -22.84
C LYS A 151 61.64 -33.97 -23.80
N ALA A 152 61.37 -35.26 -23.97
CA ALA A 152 62.05 -36.05 -24.99
C ALA A 152 61.83 -35.41 -26.37
N GLY A 153 62.91 -35.15 -27.12
CA GLY A 153 62.86 -34.49 -28.43
C GLY A 153 62.74 -32.95 -28.39
N SER A 154 62.81 -32.31 -27.22
CA SER A 154 62.84 -30.85 -27.06
C SER A 154 63.99 -30.43 -26.14
N ASP A 155 64.47 -29.20 -26.29
CA ASP A 155 65.40 -28.56 -25.36
C ASP A 155 64.75 -27.44 -24.54
N VAL A 156 63.45 -27.17 -24.78
CA VAL A 156 62.68 -26.21 -23.98
C VAL A 156 62.38 -26.83 -22.61
N PRO A 157 62.84 -26.23 -21.50
CA PRO A 157 62.54 -26.73 -20.16
C PRO A 157 61.04 -26.64 -19.87
N ALA A 158 60.47 -27.72 -19.38
CA ALA A 158 59.10 -27.78 -18.88
C ALA A 158 59.10 -28.17 -17.40
N ARG A 159 58.09 -27.72 -16.65
CA ARG A 159 58.01 -28.03 -15.23
C ARG A 159 57.65 -29.51 -15.08
N LYS A 160 58.45 -30.26 -14.35
CA LYS A 160 58.31 -31.69 -14.14
C LYS A 160 58.19 -32.01 -12.66
N VAL A 161 57.35 -32.99 -12.33
CA VAL A 161 57.37 -33.65 -11.03
C VAL A 161 57.91 -35.05 -11.22
N SER A 162 58.97 -35.40 -10.49
CA SER A 162 59.48 -36.77 -10.45
C SER A 162 59.42 -37.32 -9.05
N SER A 163 59.09 -38.60 -8.94
CA SER A 163 59.29 -39.35 -7.70
C SER A 163 60.52 -40.24 -7.86
N VAL A 164 61.24 -40.44 -6.77
CA VAL A 164 62.43 -41.29 -6.71
C VAL A 164 62.35 -42.22 -5.52
N VAL A 165 62.88 -43.43 -5.70
CA VAL A 165 63.00 -44.43 -4.65
C VAL A 165 64.41 -45.00 -4.65
N GLY A 166 64.98 -45.19 -3.46
CA GLY A 166 66.29 -45.82 -3.29
C GLY A 166 66.25 -47.33 -3.47
N PHE A 167 67.37 -47.88 -3.94
CA PHE A 167 67.67 -49.31 -4.01
C PHE A 167 69.06 -49.55 -3.43
N GLU A 168 69.09 -49.83 -2.13
CA GLU A 168 70.32 -49.89 -1.34
C GLU A 168 71.36 -50.91 -1.80
N PRO A 169 70.99 -52.15 -2.23
CA PRO A 169 71.99 -53.16 -2.63
C PRO A 169 72.94 -52.71 -3.72
N TRP A 170 72.49 -51.82 -4.62
CA TRP A 170 73.31 -51.26 -5.68
C TRP A 170 73.62 -49.78 -5.50
N GLN A 171 73.18 -49.17 -4.39
CA GLN A 171 73.23 -47.72 -4.15
C GLN A 171 72.66 -46.92 -5.33
N TRP A 172 71.58 -47.43 -5.90
CA TRP A 172 70.87 -46.81 -7.02
C TRP A 172 69.66 -46.06 -6.50
N PHE A 173 69.23 -45.03 -7.23
CA PHE A 173 67.87 -44.55 -7.14
C PHE A 173 67.21 -44.62 -8.50
N VAL A 174 65.96 -45.06 -8.48
CA VAL A 174 65.12 -45.21 -9.66
C VAL A 174 64.02 -44.16 -9.58
N GLY A 175 63.75 -43.49 -10.69
CA GLY A 175 62.72 -42.49 -10.74
C GLY A 175 62.03 -42.39 -12.09
N THR A 176 60.84 -41.82 -12.04
CA THR A 176 60.13 -41.33 -13.21
C THR A 176 59.43 -40.03 -12.88
N GLY A 177 59.02 -39.29 -13.90
CA GLY A 177 58.23 -38.08 -13.71
C GLY A 177 57.22 -37.85 -14.81
N ILE A 178 56.37 -36.86 -14.58
CA ILE A 178 55.44 -36.35 -15.59
C ILE A 178 55.59 -34.83 -15.68
N TYR A 179 55.41 -34.30 -16.89
CA TYR A 179 55.39 -32.86 -17.11
C TYR A 179 54.07 -32.26 -16.64
N LEU A 180 54.15 -31.14 -15.92
CA LEU A 180 52.99 -30.48 -15.36
C LEU A 180 52.20 -29.71 -16.41
N ASP A 181 52.74 -29.43 -17.60
CA ASP A 181 51.99 -28.74 -18.66
C ASP A 181 50.72 -29.51 -19.04
N ASP A 182 50.80 -30.85 -19.08
CA ASP A 182 49.69 -31.73 -19.39
C ASP A 182 48.67 -31.78 -18.24
N VAL A 183 49.15 -31.74 -16.99
CA VAL A 183 48.32 -31.61 -15.79
C VAL A 183 47.62 -30.25 -15.75
N ASP A 184 48.34 -29.18 -16.10
CA ASP A 184 47.86 -27.81 -16.12
C ASP A 184 46.86 -27.60 -17.27
N GLU A 185 47.04 -28.24 -18.43
CA GLU A 185 46.06 -28.20 -19.51
C GLU A 185 44.76 -28.92 -19.12
N ALA A 186 44.87 -30.13 -18.55
CA ALA A 186 43.71 -30.85 -18.04
C ALA A 186 42.98 -30.03 -16.95
N PHE A 187 43.73 -29.37 -16.07
CA PHE A 187 43.18 -28.45 -15.07
C PHE A 187 42.49 -27.24 -15.71
N ARG A 188 43.10 -26.60 -16.73
CA ARG A 188 42.51 -25.47 -17.46
C ARG A 188 41.19 -25.86 -18.14
N GLN A 189 41.10 -27.07 -18.69
CA GLN A 189 39.86 -27.57 -19.29
C GLN A 189 38.75 -27.67 -18.24
N THR A 190 39.00 -28.35 -17.12
CA THR A 190 38.02 -28.45 -16.02
C THR A 190 37.65 -27.07 -15.46
N LEU A 191 38.61 -26.15 -15.35
CA LEU A 191 38.35 -24.78 -14.91
C LEU A 191 37.44 -24.02 -15.88
N ARG A 192 37.64 -24.16 -17.20
CA ARG A 192 36.75 -23.56 -18.22
C ARG A 192 35.33 -24.10 -18.11
N GLU A 193 35.17 -25.41 -17.94
CA GLU A 193 33.86 -26.05 -17.77
C GLU A 193 33.15 -25.54 -16.51
N LEU A 194 33.83 -25.51 -15.36
CA LEU A 194 33.30 -24.95 -14.12
C LEU A 194 32.92 -23.47 -14.27
N ALA A 195 33.77 -22.66 -14.92
CA ALA A 195 33.50 -21.25 -15.14
C ALA A 195 32.26 -21.03 -16.03
N LEU A 196 32.11 -21.81 -17.12
CA LEU A 196 30.95 -21.72 -18.00
C LEU A 196 29.65 -22.09 -17.28
N ILE A 197 29.68 -23.16 -16.48
CA ILE A 197 28.53 -23.56 -15.64
C ILE A 197 28.18 -22.44 -14.66
N SER A 198 29.17 -21.89 -13.95
CA SER A 198 28.95 -20.82 -12.98
C SER A 198 28.39 -19.55 -13.64
N VAL A 199 28.90 -19.15 -14.81
CA VAL A 199 28.34 -18.02 -15.57
C VAL A 199 26.90 -18.31 -16.00
N GLY A 200 26.61 -19.52 -16.48
CA GLY A 200 25.26 -19.95 -16.84
C GLY A 200 24.27 -19.81 -15.68
N ILE A 201 24.65 -20.28 -14.48
CA ILE A 201 23.84 -20.16 -13.26
C ILE A 201 23.59 -18.69 -12.91
N VAL A 202 24.62 -17.83 -12.94
CA VAL A 202 24.47 -16.40 -12.66
C VAL A 202 23.49 -15.74 -13.65
N LEU A 203 23.60 -16.06 -14.94
CA LEU A 203 22.70 -15.53 -15.97
C LEU A 203 21.25 -15.95 -15.75
N VAL A 204 21.01 -17.22 -15.40
CA VAL A 204 19.66 -17.71 -15.09
C VAL A 204 19.09 -17.00 -13.85
N VAL A 205 19.88 -16.85 -12.79
CA VAL A 205 19.46 -16.15 -11.57
C VAL A 205 19.17 -14.67 -11.83
N LEU A 206 20.01 -13.99 -12.62
CA LEU A 206 19.79 -12.60 -13.04
C LEU A 206 18.52 -12.46 -13.88
N LEU A 207 18.29 -13.38 -14.82
CA LEU A 207 17.07 -13.40 -15.64
C LEU A 207 15.82 -13.57 -14.76
N LEU A 208 15.82 -14.55 -13.86
CA LEU A 208 14.70 -14.77 -12.94
C LEU A 208 14.46 -13.55 -12.03
N ALA A 209 15.52 -12.95 -11.50
CA ALA A 209 15.41 -11.73 -10.69
C ALA A 209 14.85 -10.56 -11.51
N ALA A 210 15.26 -10.39 -12.77
CA ALA A 210 14.73 -9.37 -13.67
C ALA A 210 13.24 -9.61 -14.00
N LEU A 211 12.85 -10.86 -14.24
CA LEU A 211 11.47 -11.25 -14.48
C LEU A 211 10.60 -10.94 -13.24
N ILE A 212 11.02 -11.34 -12.04
CA ILE A 212 10.30 -11.05 -10.78
C ILE A 212 10.22 -9.54 -10.52
N ALA A 213 11.31 -8.80 -10.74
CA ALA A 213 11.33 -7.35 -10.56
C ALA A 213 10.36 -6.64 -11.53
N ARG A 214 10.19 -7.19 -12.74
CA ARG A 214 9.27 -6.65 -13.75
C ARG A 214 7.82 -7.09 -13.50
N SER A 215 7.57 -8.34 -13.13
CA SER A 215 6.23 -8.90 -12.96
C SER A 215 5.60 -8.58 -11.61
N ILE A 216 6.37 -8.34 -10.56
CA ILE A 216 5.85 -8.11 -9.20
C ILE A 216 6.25 -6.74 -8.67
N ALA A 217 7.55 -6.46 -8.56
CA ALA A 217 8.03 -5.27 -7.86
C ALA A 217 7.62 -3.95 -8.54
N THR A 218 7.54 -3.95 -9.87
CA THR A 218 7.15 -2.74 -10.64
C THR A 218 5.65 -2.44 -10.51
N PRO A 219 4.73 -3.38 -10.78
CA PRO A 219 3.29 -3.17 -10.58
C PRO A 219 2.92 -2.81 -9.14
N LEU A 220 3.51 -3.46 -8.12
CA LEU A 220 3.24 -3.11 -6.72
C LEU A 220 3.62 -1.68 -6.39
N ARG A 221 4.75 -1.20 -6.92
CA ARG A 221 5.17 0.20 -6.74
C ARG A 221 4.20 1.16 -7.44
N GLN A 222 3.72 0.81 -8.62
CA GLN A 222 2.73 1.62 -9.35
C GLN A 222 1.40 1.69 -8.59
N LEU A 223 0.90 0.57 -8.10
CA LEU A 223 -0.32 0.53 -7.27
C LEU A 223 -0.16 1.35 -5.99
N ALA A 224 0.98 1.26 -5.30
CA ALA A 224 1.25 2.08 -4.11
C ALA A 224 1.23 3.59 -4.41
N VAL A 225 1.79 4.02 -5.55
CA VAL A 225 1.74 5.43 -5.98
C VAL A 225 0.30 5.86 -6.29
N VAL A 226 -0.48 5.00 -6.96
CA VAL A 226 -1.89 5.28 -7.30
C VAL A 226 -2.75 5.39 -6.05
N THR A 227 -2.59 4.49 -5.08
CA THR A 227 -3.29 4.58 -3.79
C THR A 227 -2.96 5.87 -3.04
N GLY A 228 -1.70 6.34 -3.10
CA GLY A 228 -1.31 7.65 -2.58
C GLY A 228 -2.09 8.80 -3.23
N ARG A 229 -2.13 8.83 -4.57
CA ARG A 229 -2.88 9.85 -5.33
C ARG A 229 -4.38 9.87 -5.01
N ILE A 230 -5.00 8.70 -4.88
CA ILE A 230 -6.41 8.58 -4.47
C ILE A 230 -6.62 9.20 -3.08
N SER A 231 -5.68 8.97 -2.16
CA SER A 231 -5.72 9.56 -0.81
C SER A 231 -5.56 11.09 -0.84
N ASP A 232 -4.80 11.61 -1.80
CA ASP A 232 -4.62 13.05 -2.04
C ASP A 232 -5.80 13.72 -2.78
N GLY A 233 -6.87 12.96 -3.09
CA GLY A 233 -8.10 13.46 -3.73
C GLY A 233 -8.11 13.37 -5.25
N ASP A 234 -7.10 12.78 -5.87
CA ASP A 234 -7.08 12.53 -7.32
C ASP A 234 -7.80 11.21 -7.65
N TYR A 235 -9.11 11.31 -7.87
CA TYR A 235 -9.97 10.17 -8.20
C TYR A 235 -10.04 9.86 -9.70
N GLN A 236 -9.35 10.63 -10.55
CA GLN A 236 -9.31 10.40 -12.01
C GLN A 236 -8.11 9.55 -12.42
N VAL A 237 -7.24 9.19 -11.47
CA VAL A 237 -6.09 8.33 -11.73
C VAL A 237 -6.52 6.95 -12.23
N GLU A 238 -5.90 6.51 -13.32
CA GLU A 238 -6.09 5.17 -13.86
C GLU A 238 -5.35 4.15 -12.98
N VAL A 239 -6.04 3.08 -12.57
CA VAL A 239 -5.42 2.00 -11.79
C VAL A 239 -4.77 1.01 -12.77
N PRO A 240 -3.42 0.88 -12.78
CA PRO A 240 -2.73 0.00 -13.70
C PRO A 240 -2.95 -1.47 -13.32
N ALA A 241 -2.65 -2.38 -14.25
CA ALA A 241 -2.63 -3.83 -14.03
C ALA A 241 -3.98 -4.50 -13.69
N THR A 242 -5.11 -3.81 -13.88
CA THR A 242 -6.47 -4.35 -13.69
C THR A 242 -6.85 -5.51 -14.62
N HIS A 243 -6.16 -5.63 -15.77
CA HIS A 243 -6.37 -6.72 -16.74
C HIS A 243 -5.65 -8.02 -16.36
N ARG A 244 -4.82 -8.02 -15.30
CA ARG A 244 -4.09 -9.23 -14.89
C ARG A 244 -5.04 -10.22 -14.21
N ALA A 245 -4.77 -11.50 -14.43
CA ALA A 245 -5.52 -12.61 -13.85
C ALA A 245 -4.88 -13.21 -12.58
N ASP A 246 -3.87 -12.54 -12.02
CA ASP A 246 -3.14 -12.98 -10.82
C ASP A 246 -3.50 -12.10 -9.60
N GLU A 247 -2.85 -12.35 -8.47
CA GLU A 247 -3.10 -11.64 -7.20
C GLU A 247 -2.85 -10.13 -7.32
N ILE A 248 -1.93 -9.72 -8.21
CA ILE A 248 -1.67 -8.30 -8.48
C ILE A 248 -2.87 -7.67 -9.20
N GLY A 249 -3.48 -8.40 -10.15
CA GLY A 249 -4.72 -7.99 -10.79
C GLY A 249 -5.89 -7.90 -9.83
N GLY A 250 -6.03 -8.88 -8.93
CA GLY A 250 -7.02 -8.85 -7.86
C GLY A 250 -6.87 -7.61 -6.96
N LEU A 251 -5.64 -7.29 -6.54
CA LEU A 251 -5.36 -6.07 -5.77
C LEU A 251 -5.66 -4.80 -6.56
N ALA A 252 -5.29 -4.74 -7.84
CA ALA A 252 -5.58 -3.61 -8.71
C ALA A 252 -7.09 -3.39 -8.87
N HIS A 253 -7.87 -4.45 -9.01
CA HIS A 253 -9.33 -4.36 -9.08
C HIS A 253 -9.93 -3.79 -7.79
N SER A 254 -9.50 -4.29 -6.62
CA SER A 254 -9.94 -3.74 -5.33
C SER A 254 -9.58 -2.26 -5.16
N ILE A 255 -8.39 -1.84 -5.61
CA ILE A 255 -8.00 -0.42 -5.61
C ILE A 255 -8.87 0.40 -6.57
N SER A 256 -9.27 -0.15 -7.71
CA SER A 256 -10.21 0.50 -8.64
C SER A 256 -11.58 0.72 -8.01
N VAL A 257 -12.14 -0.29 -7.35
CA VAL A 257 -13.41 -0.16 -6.63
C VAL A 257 -13.30 0.91 -5.53
N LEU A 258 -12.21 0.90 -4.76
CA LEU A 258 -11.96 1.89 -3.71
C LEU A 258 -11.87 3.32 -4.27
N ARG A 259 -11.21 3.51 -5.42
CA ARG A 259 -11.16 4.80 -6.12
C ARG A 259 -12.56 5.28 -6.49
N ASP A 260 -13.37 4.40 -7.08
CA ASP A 260 -14.69 4.74 -7.59
C ASP A 260 -15.67 5.08 -6.45
N GLU A 261 -15.58 4.35 -5.33
CA GLU A 261 -16.31 4.67 -4.10
C GLU A 261 -15.86 6.00 -3.49
N ALA A 262 -14.55 6.25 -3.43
CA ALA A 262 -14.01 7.51 -2.93
C ALA A 262 -14.43 8.71 -3.81
N ALA A 263 -14.43 8.54 -5.13
CA ALA A 263 -14.92 9.53 -6.09
C ALA A 263 -16.40 9.86 -5.86
N THR A 264 -17.21 8.81 -5.68
CA THR A 264 -18.66 8.94 -5.43
C THR A 264 -18.92 9.64 -4.10
N ALA A 265 -18.21 9.25 -3.05
CA ALA A 265 -18.32 9.89 -1.74
C ALA A 265 -17.90 11.37 -1.78
N ALA A 266 -16.85 11.71 -2.51
CA ALA A 266 -16.43 13.10 -2.70
C ALA A 266 -17.50 13.91 -3.45
N ARG A 267 -18.08 13.35 -4.52
CA ARG A 267 -19.18 13.99 -5.27
C ARG A 267 -20.41 14.23 -4.41
N LEU A 268 -20.84 13.22 -3.65
CA LEU A 268 -22.00 13.32 -2.77
C LEU A 268 -21.78 14.36 -1.66
N ARG A 269 -20.58 14.46 -1.10
CA ARG A 269 -20.23 15.51 -0.13
C ARG A 269 -20.34 16.90 -0.76
N ALA A 270 -19.78 17.09 -1.95
CA ALA A 270 -19.87 18.37 -2.66
C ALA A 270 -21.32 18.75 -3.00
N GLU A 271 -22.14 17.78 -3.44
CA GLU A 271 -23.57 17.98 -3.70
C GLU A 271 -24.33 18.33 -2.42
N GLN A 272 -24.06 17.64 -1.31
CA GLN A 272 -24.67 17.93 -0.01
C GLN A 272 -24.30 19.32 0.51
N GLU A 273 -23.06 19.75 0.33
CA GLU A 273 -22.62 21.12 0.65
C GLU A 273 -23.34 22.16 -0.20
N SER A 274 -23.49 21.91 -1.51
CA SER A 274 -24.25 22.80 -2.40
C SER A 274 -25.73 22.88 -2.01
N LEU A 275 -26.37 21.75 -1.71
CA LEU A 275 -27.77 21.72 -1.29
C LEU A 275 -27.99 22.42 0.06
N LYS A 276 -27.07 22.25 1.00
CA LYS A 276 -27.11 23.00 2.28
C LYS A 276 -26.99 24.50 2.04
N ALA A 277 -26.06 24.93 1.20
CA ALA A 277 -25.89 26.35 0.85
C ALA A 277 -27.15 26.92 0.17
N GLN A 278 -27.77 26.17 -0.74
CA GLN A 278 -29.03 26.56 -1.39
C GLN A 278 -30.18 26.64 -0.38
N ALA A 279 -30.34 25.64 0.49
CA ALA A 279 -31.39 25.62 1.51
C ALA A 279 -31.22 26.77 2.52
N GLU A 280 -29.99 27.12 2.90
CA GLU A 280 -29.70 28.28 3.73
C GLU A 280 -30.09 29.59 3.03
N ALA A 281 -29.77 29.73 1.75
CA ALA A 281 -30.15 30.90 0.95
C ALA A 281 -31.68 31.02 0.78
N GLU A 282 -32.38 29.93 0.47
CA GLU A 282 -33.85 29.90 0.38
C GLU A 282 -34.52 30.23 1.71
N ARG A 283 -34.02 29.65 2.81
CA ARG A 283 -34.52 29.94 4.16
C ARG A 283 -34.33 31.42 4.49
N HIS A 284 -33.18 32.00 4.13
CA HIS A 284 -32.93 33.43 4.31
C HIS A 284 -33.95 34.27 3.52
N GLN A 285 -34.20 33.94 2.26
CA GLN A 285 -35.17 34.65 1.42
C GLN A 285 -36.61 34.50 1.95
N ALA A 286 -37.01 33.31 2.38
CA ALA A 286 -38.33 33.06 2.97
C ALA A 286 -38.54 33.85 4.26
N MET A 287 -37.49 33.99 5.08
CA MET A 287 -37.51 34.80 6.30
C MET A 287 -37.72 36.28 5.99
N LEU A 288 -37.04 36.82 4.96
CA LEU A 288 -37.27 38.20 4.50
C LEU A 288 -38.72 38.41 4.02
N ALA A 289 -39.25 37.51 3.20
CA ALA A 289 -40.63 37.59 2.72
C ALA A 289 -41.69 37.42 3.84
N LEU A 290 -41.35 36.72 4.93
CA LEU A 290 -42.21 36.64 6.11
C LEU A 290 -42.18 37.97 6.88
N ALA A 291 -41.00 38.60 7.02
CA ALA A 291 -40.86 39.90 7.65
C ALA A 291 -41.66 40.98 6.91
N ASP A 292 -41.58 41.03 5.57
CA ASP A 292 -42.33 42.00 4.75
C ASP A 292 -43.86 41.83 4.92
N ARG A 293 -44.35 40.59 4.93
CA ARG A 293 -45.77 40.30 5.16
C ARG A 293 -46.23 40.66 6.56
N PHE A 294 -45.39 40.38 7.55
CA PHE A 294 -45.65 40.77 8.93
C PHE A 294 -45.75 42.29 9.05
N GLU A 295 -44.81 43.04 8.46
CA GLU A 295 -44.85 44.49 8.41
C GLU A 295 -46.13 45.02 7.76
N GLY A 296 -46.50 44.48 6.59
CA GLY A 296 -47.74 44.87 5.89
C GLY A 296 -49.01 44.59 6.69
N SER A 297 -49.08 43.43 7.35
CA SER A 297 -50.22 43.06 8.20
C SER A 297 -50.34 43.96 9.42
N VAL A 298 -49.23 44.24 10.11
CA VAL A 298 -49.19 45.17 11.25
C VAL A 298 -49.64 46.56 10.82
N LYS A 299 -49.15 47.06 9.68
CA LYS A 299 -49.58 48.34 9.12
C LYS A 299 -51.09 48.38 8.86
N GLY A 300 -51.64 47.33 8.25
CA GLY A 300 -53.09 47.22 8.00
C GLY A 300 -53.92 47.18 9.28
N VAL A 301 -53.47 46.46 10.32
CA VAL A 301 -54.14 46.44 11.64
C VAL A 301 -54.12 47.84 12.28
N VAL A 302 -52.99 48.54 12.23
CA VAL A 302 -52.87 49.91 12.78
C VAL A 302 -53.76 50.89 12.03
N GLU A 303 -53.83 50.81 10.70
CA GLU A 303 -54.73 51.64 9.87
C GLU A 303 -56.21 51.35 10.18
N GLY A 304 -56.59 50.07 10.27
CA GLY A 304 -57.95 49.66 10.64
C GLY A 304 -58.35 50.11 12.05
N MET A 305 -57.42 50.05 13.01
CA MET A 305 -57.63 50.58 14.36
C MET A 305 -57.85 52.10 14.34
N GLY A 306 -57.09 52.84 13.52
CA GLY A 306 -57.28 54.28 13.33
C GLY A 306 -58.68 54.64 12.81
N GLN A 307 -59.20 53.87 11.85
CA GLN A 307 -60.56 54.05 11.34
C GLN A 307 -61.63 53.75 12.40
N ALA A 308 -61.48 52.67 13.17
CA ALA A 308 -62.41 52.31 14.23
C ALA A 308 -62.48 53.38 15.33
N VAL A 309 -61.34 53.94 15.73
CA VAL A 309 -61.29 55.06 16.70
C VAL A 309 -62.02 56.29 16.15
N GLY A 310 -61.82 56.63 14.86
CA GLY A 310 -62.53 57.74 14.22
C GLY A 310 -64.04 57.54 14.14
N ALA A 311 -64.50 56.33 13.82
CA ALA A 311 -65.93 55.99 13.80
C ALA A 311 -66.56 56.08 15.20
N ASN A 312 -65.84 55.66 16.23
CA ASN A 312 -66.30 55.75 17.62
C ASN A 312 -66.43 57.20 18.11
N ASP A 313 -65.51 58.09 17.71
CA ASP A 313 -65.60 59.54 17.99
C ASP A 313 -66.85 60.15 17.31
N GLY A 314 -67.13 59.76 16.06
CA GLY A 314 -68.34 60.16 15.35
C GLY A 314 -69.62 59.72 16.06
N ALA A 315 -69.73 58.43 16.40
CA ALA A 315 -70.88 57.89 17.12
C ALA A 315 -71.10 58.56 18.49
N ALA A 316 -70.01 58.91 19.20
CA ALA A 316 -70.10 59.64 20.46
C ALA A 316 -70.67 61.07 20.28
N ARG A 317 -70.32 61.76 19.19
CA ARG A 317 -70.89 63.08 18.85
C ARG A 317 -72.36 63.00 18.49
N ASP A 318 -72.77 62.01 17.71
CA ASP A 318 -74.18 61.79 17.37
C ASP A 318 -75.01 61.50 18.62
N MET A 319 -74.49 60.67 19.53
CA MET A 319 -75.12 60.39 20.82
C MET A 319 -75.33 61.67 21.65
N ALA A 320 -74.32 62.55 21.68
CA ALA A 320 -74.42 63.84 22.37
C ALA A 320 -75.51 64.73 21.75
N SER A 321 -75.63 64.76 20.41
CA SER A 321 -76.67 65.52 19.72
C SER A 321 -78.07 64.95 19.97
N ILE A 322 -78.24 63.62 19.98
CA ILE A 322 -79.52 62.96 20.27
C ILE A 322 -79.97 63.27 21.70
N ALA A 323 -79.03 63.22 22.67
CA ALA A 323 -79.32 63.56 24.06
C ALA A 323 -79.79 65.02 24.22
N GLU A 324 -79.20 65.95 23.47
CA GLU A 324 -79.61 67.36 23.44
C GLU A 324 -81.04 67.53 22.89
N ASN A 325 -81.35 66.88 21.77
CA ASN A 325 -82.69 66.92 21.18
C ASN A 325 -83.73 66.30 22.11
N ALA A 326 -83.44 65.16 22.73
CA ALA A 326 -84.33 64.53 23.70
C ALA A 326 -84.62 65.44 24.90
N ARG A 327 -83.63 66.22 25.35
CA ARG A 327 -83.82 67.23 26.41
C ARG A 327 -84.74 68.37 25.96
N SER A 328 -84.58 68.84 24.73
CA SER A 328 -85.46 69.86 24.14
C SER A 328 -86.91 69.38 24.05
N ASP A 329 -87.12 68.18 23.50
CA ASP A 329 -88.46 67.58 23.36
C ASP A 329 -89.13 67.38 24.72
N ALA A 330 -88.39 66.89 25.73
CA ALA A 330 -88.91 66.75 27.09
C ALA A 330 -89.39 68.09 27.66
N THR A 331 -88.69 69.19 27.35
CA THR A 331 -89.09 70.54 27.77
C THR A 331 -90.37 71.00 27.06
N SER A 332 -90.51 70.73 25.76
CA SER A 332 -91.73 71.01 25.01
C SER A 332 -92.93 70.20 25.50
N VAL A 333 -92.74 68.91 25.79
CA VAL A 333 -93.79 68.04 26.36
C VAL A 333 -94.23 68.55 27.73
N ALA A 334 -93.30 68.98 28.59
CA ALA A 334 -93.64 69.58 29.88
C ALA A 334 -94.54 70.83 29.72
N GLY A 335 -94.20 71.73 28.80
CA GLY A 335 -95.03 72.91 28.52
C GLY A 335 -96.42 72.56 27.97
N ALA A 336 -96.52 71.56 27.09
CA ALA A 336 -97.81 71.07 26.61
C ALA A 336 -98.66 70.46 27.74
N ALA A 337 -98.04 69.74 28.66
CA ALA A 337 -98.73 69.16 29.82
C ALA A 337 -99.28 70.25 30.77
N GLU A 338 -98.53 71.32 31.02
CA GLU A 338 -99.02 72.48 31.81
C GLU A 338 -100.25 73.13 31.16
N GLN A 339 -100.23 73.30 29.84
CA GLN A 339 -101.36 73.84 29.08
C GLN A 339 -102.61 72.95 29.16
N VAL A 340 -102.44 71.63 29.04
CA VAL A 340 -103.54 70.67 29.20
C VAL A 340 -104.15 70.77 30.60
N ASN A 341 -103.32 70.94 31.62
CA ASN A 341 -103.80 71.07 33.00
C ASN A 341 -104.65 72.33 33.19
N ALA A 342 -104.24 73.46 32.60
CA ALA A 342 -105.04 74.70 32.59
C ALA A 342 -106.40 74.54 31.88
N ASN A 343 -106.42 73.80 30.76
CA ASN A 343 -107.66 73.49 30.05
C ASN A 343 -108.59 72.60 30.89
N ILE A 344 -108.05 71.59 31.58
CA ILE A 344 -108.84 70.74 32.50
C ILE A 344 -109.45 71.59 33.62
N GLN A 345 -108.70 72.54 34.18
CA GLN A 345 -109.21 73.48 35.18
C GLN A 345 -110.40 74.30 34.64
N THR A 346 -110.28 74.78 33.40
CA THR A 346 -111.33 75.57 32.74
C THR A 346 -112.60 74.74 32.51
N VAL A 347 -112.46 73.49 32.06
CA VAL A 347 -113.58 72.56 31.87
C VAL A 347 -114.24 72.23 33.22
N ALA A 348 -113.46 72.08 34.29
CA ALA A 348 -114.00 71.85 35.63
C ALA A 348 -114.91 73.01 36.08
N SER A 349 -114.45 74.26 35.93
CA SER A 349 -115.26 75.45 36.24
C SER A 349 -116.54 75.54 35.40
N ALA A 350 -116.46 75.24 34.09
CA ALA A 350 -117.65 75.20 33.23
C ALA A 350 -118.64 74.10 33.65
N THR A 351 -118.13 72.97 34.13
CA THR A 351 -118.96 71.86 34.64
C THR A 351 -119.65 72.23 35.96
N GLU A 352 -119.00 73.02 36.82
CA GLU A 352 -119.61 73.57 38.04
C GLU A 352 -120.74 74.56 37.72
N GLU A 353 -120.53 75.49 36.76
CA GLU A 353 -121.59 76.40 36.29
C GLU A 353 -122.77 75.67 35.64
N LEU A 354 -122.51 74.62 34.86
CA LEU A 354 -123.56 73.78 34.29
C LEU A 354 -124.40 73.11 35.36
N SER A 355 -123.78 72.58 36.43
CA SER A 355 -124.51 72.00 37.57
C SER A 355 -125.39 73.05 38.27
N ALA A 356 -124.89 74.28 38.45
CA ALA A 356 -125.67 75.37 39.02
C ALA A 356 -126.89 75.72 38.15
N SER A 357 -126.71 75.84 36.83
CA SER A 357 -127.79 76.10 35.88
C SER A 357 -128.85 74.98 35.88
N ILE A 358 -128.45 73.71 35.97
CA ILE A 358 -129.39 72.58 36.06
C ILE A 358 -130.22 72.67 37.35
N SER A 359 -129.61 73.09 38.47
CA SER A 359 -130.31 73.28 39.74
C SER A 359 -131.36 74.40 39.67
N GLU A 360 -131.01 75.53 39.05
CA GLU A 360 -131.91 76.68 38.79
C GLU A 360 -133.10 76.28 37.90
N ILE A 361 -132.84 75.60 36.78
CA ILE A 361 -133.89 75.10 35.87
C ILE A 361 -134.83 74.17 36.62
N SER A 362 -134.31 73.28 37.45
CA SER A 362 -135.14 72.37 38.25
C SER A 362 -136.05 73.13 39.24
N GLY A 363 -135.59 74.25 39.79
CA GLY A 363 -136.39 75.15 40.61
C GLY A 363 -137.48 75.88 39.81
N GLN A 364 -137.14 76.40 38.63
CA GLN A 364 -138.06 77.08 37.71
C GLN A 364 -139.20 76.15 37.23
N VAL A 365 -138.87 74.89 36.97
CA VAL A 365 -139.83 73.85 36.57
C VAL A 365 -140.82 73.60 37.71
N GLN A 366 -140.36 73.42 38.96
CA GLN A 366 -141.25 73.26 40.12
C GLN A 366 -142.14 74.49 40.35
N HIS A 367 -141.61 75.70 40.13
CA HIS A 367 -142.39 76.93 40.24
C HIS A 367 -143.50 76.99 39.17
N SER A 368 -143.17 76.63 37.93
CA SER A 368 -144.12 76.57 36.81
C SER A 368 -145.23 75.54 37.06
N THR A 369 -144.90 74.36 37.60
CA THR A 369 -145.90 73.35 38.00
C THR A 369 -146.83 73.86 39.09
N ARG A 370 -146.31 74.64 40.05
CA ARG A 370 -147.12 75.22 41.14
C ARG A 370 -148.09 76.29 40.62
N ILE A 371 -147.65 77.16 39.71
CA ILE A 371 -148.51 78.15 39.05
C ILE A 371 -149.61 77.44 38.24
N ALA A 372 -149.26 76.39 37.50
CA ALA A 372 -150.23 75.61 36.74
C ALA A 372 -151.30 74.97 37.66
N GLN A 373 -150.89 74.44 38.81
CA GLN A 373 -151.81 73.88 39.80
C GLN A 373 -152.71 74.96 40.42
N ASP A 374 -152.14 76.12 40.81
CA ASP A 374 -152.89 77.25 41.40
C ASP A 374 -153.91 77.85 40.40
N ALA A 375 -153.58 77.81 39.10
CA ALA A 375 -154.49 78.21 38.03
C ALA A 375 -155.64 77.22 37.83
N VAL A 376 -155.39 75.91 37.98
CA VAL A 376 -156.43 74.86 37.96
C VAL A 376 -157.36 75.02 39.19
N ASP A 377 -156.79 75.21 40.38
CA ASP A 377 -157.58 75.39 41.62
C ASP A 377 -158.45 76.67 41.57
N LYS A 378 -157.95 77.77 40.99
CA LYS A 378 -158.75 78.99 40.73
C LYS A 378 -159.84 78.79 39.68
N ALA A 379 -159.59 77.96 38.67
CA ALA A 379 -160.60 77.62 37.68
C ALA A 379 -161.75 76.80 38.32
N GLU A 380 -161.46 75.87 39.25
CA GLU A 380 -162.47 75.16 40.03
C GLU A 380 -163.28 76.10 40.94
N GLN A 381 -162.64 77.02 41.68
CA GLN A 381 -163.36 78.00 42.51
C GLN A 381 -164.28 78.93 41.69
N THR A 382 -163.85 79.33 40.50
CA THR A 382 -164.67 80.17 39.61
C THR A 382 -165.87 79.38 39.09
N ASN A 383 -165.69 78.09 38.80
CA ASN A 383 -166.76 77.18 38.39
C ASN A 383 -167.81 76.99 39.52
N ASP A 384 -167.36 76.92 40.78
CA ASP A 384 -168.25 76.84 41.96
C ASP A 384 -169.01 78.15 42.24
N CYS A 385 -168.47 79.31 41.83
CA CYS A 385 -169.12 80.62 42.00
C CYS A 385 -170.22 80.92 40.97
N ILE A 386 -170.23 80.25 39.81
CA ILE A 386 -171.15 80.55 38.69
C ILE A 386 -172.42 79.68 38.71
N ASN A 387 -172.42 78.54 39.39
CA ASN A 387 -173.59 77.64 39.44
C ASN A 387 -174.31 77.60 40.81
N GLY A 388 -174.09 78.63 41.64
CA GLY A 388 -174.91 78.96 42.81
C GLY A 388 -175.93 80.06 42.52
#